data_AF-A0A7V4LFL5-F1
#
_entry.id   AF-A0A7V4LFL5-F1
#
_cell.length_a   1.000
_cell.length_b   1.000
_cell.length_c   1.000
_cell.angle_alpha   90.00
_cell.angle_beta   90.00
_cell.angle_gamma   90.00
#
_symmetry.space_group_name_H-M   'P 1'
#
loop_
_entity.id
_entity.type
_entity.pdbx_description
1 polymer ?
#
loop_
_entity_poly.entity_id
_entity_poly.type
_entity_poly.pdbx_seq_one_letter_code
_entity_poly.pdbx_strand_id
1 'polypeptide(L)' 'MLERLARQVPWRGPPEQPRLVALWSRADVIVLPARSAAVDGAENIEREGLTHSAYLLLPSARRCVLDVLSRD' A
#
# COMPACT_ATOMS: atom_id res chain seq x y z
N MET A 1 -1.95 -8.28 20.35
CA MET A 1 -1.16 -7.92 19.14
C MET A 1 -2.01 -7.12 18.15
N LEU A 2 -3.19 -7.63 17.74
CA LEU A 2 -4.10 -6.95 16.82
C LEU A 2 -4.56 -5.56 17.30
N GLU A 3 -4.92 -5.42 18.58
CA GLU A 3 -5.31 -4.11 19.15
C GLU A 3 -4.19 -3.05 19.09
N ARG A 4 -2.93 -3.48 19.24
CA ARG A 4 -1.78 -2.57 19.16
C ARG A 4 -1.60 -2.06 17.74
N LEU A 5 -1.82 -2.91 16.74
CA LEU A 5 -1.77 -2.56 15.32
C LEU A 5 -2.97 -1.69 14.92
N ALA A 6 -4.17 -1.99 15.43
CA ALA A 6 -5.37 -1.19 15.17
C ALA A 6 -5.21 0.27 15.64
N ARG A 7 -4.47 0.50 16.74
CA ARG A 7 -4.16 1.86 17.23
C ARG A 7 -3.14 2.63 16.38
N GLN A 8 -2.57 2.02 15.35
CA GLN A 8 -1.64 2.69 14.43
C GLN A 8 -2.36 3.43 13.29
N VAL A 9 -3.67 3.23 13.14
CA VAL A 9 -4.50 3.91 12.14
C VAL A 9 -5.34 4.99 12.84
N PRO A 10 -5.42 6.23 12.34
CA PRO A 10 -4.78 6.71 11.12
C PRO A 10 -3.24 6.80 11.26
N TRP A 11 -2.55 6.49 10.16
CA TRP A 11 -1.11 6.62 10.01
C TRP A 11 -0.72 8.09 10.17
N ARG A 12 0.15 8.40 11.12
CA ARG A 12 0.40 9.79 11.52
C ARG A 12 1.39 10.53 10.61
N GLY A 13 2.16 9.79 9.81
CA GLY A 13 3.19 10.38 8.95
C GLY A 13 4.32 11.07 9.74
N PRO A 14 5.28 11.71 9.05
CA PRO A 14 6.44 12.32 9.69
C PRO A 14 6.07 13.57 10.52
N PRO A 15 6.75 13.82 11.66
CA PRO A 15 7.89 13.07 12.20
C PRO A 15 7.53 11.83 13.04
N GLU A 16 6.26 11.63 13.40
CA GLU A 16 5.85 10.56 14.32
C GLU A 16 6.04 9.16 13.73
N GLN A 17 5.83 9.02 12.42
CA GLN A 17 5.91 7.77 11.65
C GLN A 17 6.55 8.05 10.27
N PRO A 18 7.23 7.09 9.64
CA PRO A 18 7.77 7.31 8.30
C PRO A 18 6.64 7.52 7.27
N ARG A 19 6.96 8.11 6.11
CA ARG A 19 6.01 8.15 4.98
C ARG A 19 5.60 6.72 4.63
N LEU A 20 4.29 6.51 4.48
CA LEU A 20 3.72 5.22 4.08
C LEU A 20 2.96 5.39 2.77
N VAL A 21 3.25 4.51 1.82
CA VAL A 21 2.53 4.40 0.54
C VAL A 21 1.92 3.01 0.44
N ALA A 22 0.59 2.94 0.35
CA ALA A 22 -0.16 1.71 0.18
C ALA A 22 -0.52 1.52 -1.29
N LEU A 23 0.17 0.60 -1.96
CA LEU A 23 -0.15 0.16 -3.32
C LEU A 23 -1.17 -0.98 -3.26
N TRP A 24 -2.31 -0.84 -3.93
CA TRP A 24 -3.36 -1.87 -3.95
C TRP A 24 -4.09 -1.91 -5.30
N SER A 25 -4.89 -2.94 -5.57
CA SER A 25 -5.49 -3.19 -6.88
C SER A 25 -6.77 -4.01 -6.74
N ARG A 26 -7.80 -3.69 -7.53
CA ARG A 26 -9.03 -4.48 -7.61
C ARG A 26 -8.83 -5.90 -8.16
N ALA A 27 -7.70 -6.16 -8.82
CA ALA A 27 -7.34 -7.50 -9.30
C ALA A 27 -6.69 -8.38 -8.20
N ASP A 28 -6.43 -7.85 -6.99
CA ASP A 28 -6.02 -8.67 -5.85
C ASP A 28 -7.23 -9.46 -5.30
N VAL A 29 -7.17 -10.78 -5.44
CA VAL A 29 -8.20 -11.72 -4.99
C VAL A 29 -7.89 -12.37 -3.63
N ILE A 30 -6.76 -12.00 -3.02
CA ILE A 30 -6.32 -12.50 -1.70
C ILE A 30 -6.77 -11.54 -0.60
N VAL A 31 -6.59 -10.24 -0.80
CA VAL A 31 -7.05 -9.21 0.16
C VAL A 31 -8.42 -8.69 -0.27
N LEU A 32 -9.46 -9.01 0.49
CA LEU A 32 -10.85 -8.68 0.16
C LEU A 32 -11.57 -7.88 1.26
N PRO A 33 -12.41 -6.89 0.89
CA PRO A 33 -12.46 -6.27 -0.43
C PRO A 33 -11.14 -5.52 -0.70
N ALA A 34 -10.64 -5.47 -1.93
CA ALA A 34 -9.31 -4.90 -2.25
C ALA A 34 -9.01 -3.53 -1.60
N ARG A 35 -10.03 -2.67 -1.46
CA ARG A 35 -9.94 -1.37 -0.78
C ARG A 35 -9.52 -1.46 0.71
N SER A 36 -9.61 -2.62 1.36
CA SER A 36 -9.18 -2.81 2.75
C SER A 36 -7.66 -2.77 2.92
N ALA A 37 -6.91 -2.85 1.82
CA ALA A 37 -5.48 -2.59 1.79
C ALA A 37 -5.12 -1.09 1.91
N ALA A 38 -6.11 -0.20 1.74
CA ALA A 38 -5.89 1.22 1.96
C ALA A 38 -5.72 1.52 3.46
N VAL A 39 -4.82 2.45 3.79
CA VAL A 39 -4.53 2.86 5.17
C VAL A 39 -4.84 4.35 5.33
N ASP A 40 -5.72 4.68 6.28
CA ASP A 40 -6.04 6.08 6.59
C ASP A 40 -4.77 6.83 6.99
N GLY A 41 -4.55 8.02 6.44
CA GLY A 41 -3.35 8.84 6.69
C GLY A 41 -2.11 8.46 5.86
N ALA A 42 -2.16 7.38 5.07
CA ALA A 42 -1.13 7.02 4.10
C ALA A 42 -1.41 7.60 2.69
N GLU A 43 -0.39 7.61 1.83
CA GLU A 43 -0.58 7.80 0.39
C GLU A 43 -1.13 6.50 -0.22
N ASN A 44 -2.37 6.51 -0.70
CA ASN A 44 -3.03 5.31 -1.21
C ASN A 44 -3.06 5.36 -2.74
N ILE A 45 -2.43 4.38 -3.41
CA ILE A 45 -2.36 4.31 -4.87
C ILE A 45 -3.01 3.02 -5.36
N GLU A 46 -4.15 3.16 -6.02
CA GLU A 46 -4.76 2.06 -6.76
C GLU A 46 -4.00 1.81 -8.08
N ARG A 47 -3.69 0.55 -8.36
CA ARG A 47 -3.09 0.09 -9.61
C ARG A 47 -4.07 -0.83 -10.33
N GLU A 48 -4.13 -0.72 -11.63
CA GLU A 48 -4.91 -1.62 -12.46
C GLU A 48 -4.14 -2.91 -12.76
N GLY A 49 -4.84 -4.05 -12.74
CA GLY A 49 -4.33 -5.32 -13.28
C GLY A 49 -3.24 -6.02 -12.45
N LEU A 50 -2.88 -5.52 -11.27
CA LEU A 50 -1.93 -6.21 -10.39
C LEU A 50 -2.68 -7.17 -9.47
N THR A 51 -2.41 -8.47 -9.62
CA THR A 51 -2.82 -9.49 -8.65
C THR A 51 -1.88 -9.48 -7.44
N HIS A 52 -2.23 -10.21 -6.37
CA HIS A 52 -1.43 -10.28 -5.15
C HIS A 52 0.05 -10.63 -5.41
N SER A 53 0.29 -11.68 -6.20
CA SER A 53 1.66 -12.12 -6.53
C SER A 53 2.33 -11.23 -7.58
N ALA A 54 1.56 -10.54 -8.43
CA ALA A 54 2.11 -9.65 -9.44
C ALA A 54 2.92 -8.48 -8.83
N TYR A 55 2.58 -8.04 -7.61
CA TYR A 55 3.36 -7.05 -6.87
C TYR A 55 4.82 -7.47 -6.68
N LEU A 56 5.08 -8.76 -6.55
CA LEU A 56 6.41 -9.31 -6.28
C LEU A 56 7.14 -9.72 -7.57
N LEU A 57 6.39 -10.12 -8.60
CA LEU A 57 6.95 -10.81 -9.77
C LEU A 57 7.05 -9.92 -11.00
N LEU A 58 6.16 -8.94 -11.18
CA LEU A 58 6.13 -8.18 -12.43
C LEU A 58 7.08 -6.98 -12.41
N PRO A 59 7.85 -6.75 -13.49
CA PRO A 59 8.67 -5.57 -13.64
C PRO A 59 7.88 -4.26 -13.53
N SER A 60 6.61 -4.26 -13.93
CA SER A 60 5.71 -3.11 -13.81
C SER A 60 5.42 -2.72 -12.36
N ALA A 61 5.27 -3.71 -11.46
CA ALA A 61 5.13 -3.44 -10.03
C ALA A 61 6.42 -2.87 -9.45
N ARG A 62 7.59 -3.43 -9.82
CA ARG A 62 8.90 -2.87 -9.44
C ARG A 62 9.06 -1.42 -9.90
N ARG A 63 8.69 -1.11 -11.15
CA ARG A 63 8.74 0.26 -11.68
C ARG A 63 7.89 1.20 -10.84
N CYS A 64 6.66 0.80 -10.49
CA CYS A 64 5.79 1.58 -9.61
C CYS A 64 6.46 1.92 -8.27
N VAL A 65 7.12 0.94 -7.64
CA VAL A 65 7.83 1.19 -6.37
C VAL A 65 8.97 2.19 -6.56
N LEU A 66 9.78 2.03 -7.61
CA LEU A 66 10.88 2.96 -7.91
C LEU A 66 10.37 4.39 -8.18
N ASP A 67 9.28 4.53 -8.92
CA ASP A 67 8.67 5.84 -9.23
C ASP A 67 8.08 6.51 -7.99
N VAL A 68 7.69 5.74 -6.97
CA VAL A 68 7.22 6.25 -5.69
C VAL A 68 8.39 6.70 -4.83
N LEU A 69 9.46 5.90 -4.78
CA LEU A 69 10.68 6.19 -4.02
C LEU A 69 11.45 7.40 -4.55
N SER A 70 11.28 7.74 -5.84
CA SER A 70 11.90 8.93 -6.43
C SER A 70 11.11 10.23 -6.20
N ARG A 71 9.94 10.15 -5.54
CA ARG A 71 9.18 11.33 -5.11
C ARG A 71 9.66 11.65 -3.71
N ASP A 72 10.17 12.86 -3.48
CA ASP A 72 10.58 13.34 -2.16
C ASP A 72 9.39 13.34 -1.17
#